data_AF-A0A4Q6FLQ4-F1
#
_entry.id   AF-A0A4Q6FLQ4-F1
#
_cell.length_a   1.000
_cell.length_b   1.000
_cell.length_c   1.000
_cell.angle_alpha   90.00
_cell.angle_beta   90.00
_cell.angle_gamma   90.00
#
_symmetry.space_group_name_H-M   'P 1'
#
loop_
_entity.id
_entity.type
_entity.pdbx_description
1 polymer ?
#
loop_
_entity_poly.entity_id
_entity_poly.type
_entity_poly.pdbx_seq_one_letter_code
_entity_poly.pdbx_strand_id
1 'polypeptide(L)'
;MKLSCILLLLSLWGGLLPSPIHSSSEALAAETKVSDTVQWKLLFDQLFALEIKKEMIGRPEAEYEAALKRYTAYTPKTFNESIDAVMKAASTEDAYRLRQEIFDSKASYDAIKKLNFAASIPAPVRSLPDVKRFLANIEAQSSHPLTTTENYFQTPEASNIFEALGKGAGGPQEVAMIMIPGYAAHAIKFGIFPEIVGDMNKFQGRPDTRPILNESGNGLDVTYENYKTFYGRSDTTGKAFDIVSPAGWEMGNTVGFNKETSDLIADWIRKLPPAYAKKKFILFGYSKGVPIILEMMQRHPDLKSRVIGVITYAGVIQGTHVARDAAKIFDQVLGQRTVGEAVDRIRDKGFEKSLQSIAPFIGPYDLSFLQLPRIRQILDIYGFDSKNLTMQSDRILDGRELREILDGADDLHPLTRSRWNIQYLNNELFMPGTFVFNLSAITDISQFAGRTAFSNKKVRDSNLMTPRLNDEGKIDWKSFSLDSWFLYLSSLGGFKTAPGGLYDTQVDLQHTKLPLLDTTPFSASLTPAEMKVLWEDPNIQPILQKAGVSSLEQFMTTPRSEIFAGVNAIGNYDLGEFKGHHWSLFHQAFRAPPDVSTDYAVWEFPRSAFLRATLQTMGLYNLIQQTSP
;
A
#
# COMPACT_ATOMS: atom_id res chain seq x y z
N MET A 1 1.55 36.59 -68.60
CA MET A 1 0.62 35.56 -68.08
C MET A 1 0.92 35.40 -66.59
N LYS A 2 0.33 36.24 -65.72
CA LYS A 2 -0.90 36.02 -64.90
C LYS A 2 -0.73 34.83 -63.95
N LEU A 3 -0.77 34.89 -62.60
CA LEU A 3 -1.25 35.84 -61.57
C LEU A 3 -0.46 35.50 -60.26
N SER A 4 0.16 36.43 -59.54
CA SER A 4 -0.36 37.20 -58.38
C SER A 4 -0.29 36.53 -56.98
N CYS A 5 0.42 37.24 -56.07
CA CYS A 5 0.20 37.41 -54.61
C CYS A 5 0.52 36.23 -53.66
N ILE A 6 1.52 36.29 -52.76
CA ILE A 6 1.74 37.15 -51.54
C ILE A 6 1.40 36.38 -50.23
N LEU A 7 2.37 36.45 -49.30
CA LEU A 7 2.31 36.30 -47.83
C LEU A 7 2.30 34.91 -47.15
N LEU A 8 3.27 34.83 -46.22
CA LEU A 8 3.22 34.24 -44.87
C LEU A 8 3.45 32.73 -44.67
N LEU A 9 4.36 32.50 -43.71
CA LEU A 9 4.69 31.27 -42.98
C LEU A 9 5.72 30.37 -43.66
N LEU A 10 6.96 30.45 -43.18
CA LEU A 10 7.77 29.31 -42.70
C LEU A 10 9.15 29.81 -42.23
N SER A 11 9.19 30.30 -40.99
CA SER A 11 10.39 30.27 -40.15
C SER A 11 10.52 28.85 -39.59
N LEU A 12 11.06 27.95 -40.39
CA LEU A 12 11.46 26.61 -39.97
C LEU A 12 12.65 26.23 -40.85
N TRP A 13 13.83 26.21 -40.25
CA TRP A 13 14.95 25.27 -40.47
C TRP A 13 16.29 25.97 -40.19
N GLY A 14 16.93 25.59 -39.09
CA GLY A 14 18.26 26.07 -38.73
C GLY A 14 18.84 25.31 -37.53
N GLY A 15 19.54 24.21 -37.83
CA GLY A 15 20.72 23.68 -37.13
C GLY A 15 20.73 23.52 -35.59
N LEU A 16 20.68 22.27 -35.13
CA LEU A 16 21.13 21.87 -33.79
C LEU A 16 22.55 21.29 -33.87
N LEU A 17 23.53 22.06 -33.39
CA LEU A 17 24.79 21.55 -32.85
C LEU A 17 24.69 21.59 -31.31
N PRO A 18 25.22 20.60 -30.58
CA PRO A 18 25.16 20.61 -29.12
C PRO A 18 26.22 21.56 -28.55
N SER A 19 25.78 22.54 -27.76
CA SER A 19 26.67 23.36 -26.95
C SER A 19 27.23 22.55 -25.77
N PRO A 20 28.48 22.81 -25.35
CA PRO A 20 29.07 22.14 -24.20
C PRO A 20 28.42 22.63 -22.91
N ILE A 21 27.87 21.69 -22.14
CA ILE A 21 27.38 21.91 -20.77
C ILE A 21 28.62 22.07 -19.89
N HIS A 22 29.08 23.30 -19.70
CA HIS A 22 30.01 23.63 -18.64
C HIS A 22 29.26 23.86 -17.32
N SER A 23 29.41 22.89 -16.43
CA SER A 23 29.59 23.03 -14.97
C SER A 23 28.87 24.20 -14.28
N SER A 24 27.70 23.90 -13.73
CA SER A 24 27.15 24.60 -12.55
C SER A 24 26.73 23.60 -11.46
N SER A 25 27.42 22.46 -11.34
CA SER A 25 27.15 21.44 -10.31
C SER A 25 27.54 21.90 -8.90
N GLU A 26 28.34 22.96 -8.77
CA GLU A 26 28.77 23.50 -7.46
C GLU A 26 27.86 24.62 -6.91
N ALA A 27 26.96 25.19 -7.73
CA ALA A 27 26.00 26.21 -7.29
C ALA A 27 24.64 25.63 -6.84
N LEU A 28 24.45 24.31 -6.99
CA LEU A 28 23.30 23.56 -6.49
C LEU A 28 23.65 22.81 -5.19
N ALA A 29 24.56 23.38 -4.39
CA ALA A 29 24.82 22.94 -3.03
C ALA A 29 23.61 23.24 -2.15
N ALA A 30 22.72 22.25 -2.05
CA ALA A 30 21.77 21.97 -0.97
C ALA A 30 21.20 23.20 -0.24
N GLU A 31 20.33 23.96 -0.90
CA GLU A 31 19.29 24.65 -0.13
C GLU A 31 18.38 23.55 0.43
N THR A 32 18.59 23.20 1.71
CA THR A 32 17.74 22.25 2.42
C THR A 32 16.30 22.75 2.30
N LYS A 33 15.42 21.97 1.66
CA LYS A 33 14.02 22.38 1.52
C LYS A 33 13.47 22.56 2.93
N VAL A 34 12.70 23.63 3.18
CA VAL A 34 12.15 23.90 4.52
C VAL A 34 11.40 22.69 5.08
N SER A 35 10.74 21.92 4.21
CA SER A 35 10.10 20.65 4.54
C SER A 35 11.03 19.58 5.10
N ASP A 36 12.30 19.55 4.71
CA ASP A 36 13.29 18.56 5.17
C ASP A 36 13.68 18.80 6.64
N THR A 37 13.36 19.98 7.18
CA THR A 37 13.60 20.33 8.60
C THR A 37 12.51 19.80 9.54
N VAL A 38 11.37 19.36 8.99
CA VAL A 38 10.23 18.84 9.77
C VAL A 38 10.44 17.36 10.09
N GLN A 39 10.18 16.98 11.35
CA GLN A 39 10.22 15.59 11.79
C GLN A 39 8.89 14.90 11.42
N TRP A 40 8.72 14.59 10.13
CA TRP A 40 7.46 14.08 9.57
C TRP A 40 6.94 12.82 10.26
N LYS A 41 7.82 11.88 10.62
CA LYS A 41 7.49 10.69 11.40
C LYS A 41 6.84 11.05 12.75
N LEU A 42 7.49 11.88 13.55
CA LEU A 42 6.95 12.32 14.84
C LEU A 42 5.64 13.10 14.68
N LEU A 43 5.55 13.98 13.67
CA LEU A 43 4.34 14.75 13.39
C LEU A 43 3.15 13.83 13.07
N PHE A 44 3.36 12.86 12.17
CA PHE A 44 2.33 11.90 11.80
C PHE A 44 1.86 11.09 13.01
N ASP A 45 2.76 10.54 13.81
CA ASP A 45 2.40 9.76 15.00
C ASP A 45 1.71 10.62 16.08
N GLN A 46 2.09 11.90 16.25
CA GLN A 46 1.39 12.83 17.14
C GLN A 46 -0.06 13.08 16.70
N LEU A 47 -0.27 13.27 15.39
CA LEU A 47 -1.60 13.45 14.81
C LEU A 47 -2.41 12.15 14.89
N PHE A 48 -1.80 11.00 14.63
CA PHE A 48 -2.47 9.70 14.73
C PHE A 48 -2.87 9.40 16.18
N ALA A 49 -1.99 9.67 17.15
CA ALA A 49 -2.30 9.56 18.57
C ALA A 49 -3.44 10.50 19.01
N LEU A 50 -3.51 11.71 18.44
CA LEU A 50 -4.61 12.64 18.65
C LEU A 50 -5.92 12.09 18.09
N GLU A 51 -5.91 11.60 16.86
CA GLU A 51 -7.11 11.11 16.21
C GLU A 51 -7.67 9.83 16.87
N ILE A 52 -6.80 8.94 17.37
CA ILE A 52 -7.21 7.82 18.24
C ILE A 52 -7.87 8.37 19.51
N LYS A 53 -7.28 9.40 20.13
CA LYS A 53 -7.85 10.00 21.35
C LYS A 53 -9.25 10.53 21.12
N LYS A 54 -9.50 11.21 20.00
CA LYS A 54 -10.83 11.75 19.64
C LYS A 54 -11.89 10.67 19.54
N GLU A 55 -11.56 9.51 18.98
CA GLU A 55 -12.46 8.34 18.90
C GLU A 55 -12.71 7.68 20.26
N MET A 56 -11.88 7.99 21.27
CA MET A 56 -11.94 7.44 22.62
C MET A 56 -12.38 8.45 23.68
N ILE A 57 -12.82 9.66 23.30
CA ILE A 57 -13.32 10.65 24.25
C ILE A 57 -14.50 10.06 25.05
N GLY A 58 -14.45 10.23 26.37
CA GLY A 58 -15.42 9.65 27.31
C GLY A 58 -15.07 8.24 27.79
N ARG A 59 -14.01 7.61 27.26
CA ARG A 59 -13.48 6.34 27.77
C ARG A 59 -12.36 6.57 28.81
N PRO A 60 -12.07 5.58 29.68
CA PRO A 60 -10.95 5.66 30.61
C PRO A 60 -9.61 5.89 29.90
N GLU A 61 -8.74 6.71 30.49
CA GLU A 61 -7.39 7.01 29.96
C GLU A 61 -6.56 5.73 29.72
N ALA A 62 -6.73 4.71 30.56
CA ALA A 62 -6.06 3.43 30.40
C ALA A 62 -6.44 2.70 29.10
N GLU A 63 -7.68 2.87 28.60
CA GLU A 63 -8.08 2.33 27.30
C GLU A 63 -7.37 3.07 26.17
N TYR A 64 -7.26 4.40 26.26
CA TYR A 64 -6.52 5.20 25.29
C TYR A 64 -5.03 4.81 25.24
N GLU A 65 -4.40 4.64 26.39
CA GLU A 65 -3.00 4.18 26.45
C GLU A 65 -2.84 2.77 25.87
N ALA A 66 -3.80 1.87 26.10
CA ALA A 66 -3.80 0.54 25.49
C ALA A 66 -3.96 0.63 23.96
N ALA A 67 -4.84 1.48 23.45
CA ALA A 67 -5.02 1.70 22.02
C ALA A 67 -3.76 2.29 21.36
N LEU A 68 -3.11 3.28 21.98
CA LEU A 68 -1.84 3.81 21.50
C LEU A 68 -0.79 2.71 21.37
N LYS A 69 -0.61 1.91 22.42
CA LYS A 69 0.33 0.78 22.42
C LYS A 69 -0.02 -0.28 21.37
N ARG A 70 -1.30 -0.43 21.04
CA ARG A 70 -1.76 -1.44 20.09
C ARG A 70 -1.57 -1.02 18.64
N TYR A 71 -1.68 0.28 18.33
CA TYR A 71 -1.77 0.77 16.94
C TYR A 71 -0.60 1.66 16.49
N THR A 72 0.17 2.24 17.40
CA THR A 72 1.30 3.14 17.06
C THR A 72 2.65 2.43 17.24
N ALA A 73 3.66 2.84 16.46
CA ALA A 73 5.03 2.30 16.53
C ALA A 73 6.08 3.41 16.40
N TYR A 74 5.89 4.54 17.08
CA TYR A 74 6.85 5.63 16.99
C TYR A 74 8.20 5.27 17.60
N THR A 75 9.28 5.66 16.92
CA THR A 75 10.64 5.66 17.44
C THR A 75 11.41 6.83 16.85
N PRO A 76 12.28 7.53 17.61
CA PRO A 76 13.14 8.58 17.06
C PRO A 76 14.25 8.01 16.16
N LYS A 77 14.45 6.68 16.16
CA LYS A 77 15.34 6.02 15.21
C LYS A 77 14.81 6.20 13.79
N THR A 78 15.75 6.42 12.87
CA THR A 78 15.48 6.28 11.44
C THR A 78 15.05 4.84 11.11
N PHE A 79 14.47 4.68 9.93
CA PHE A 79 14.11 3.37 9.40
C PHE A 79 15.30 2.39 9.43
N ASN A 80 16.44 2.77 8.86
CA ASN A 80 17.62 1.90 8.79
C ASN A 80 18.21 1.59 10.17
N GLU A 81 18.28 2.57 11.09
CA GLU A 81 18.74 2.31 12.46
C GLU A 81 17.85 1.30 13.20
N SER A 82 16.55 1.31 12.92
CA SER A 82 15.60 0.36 13.50
C SER A 82 15.80 -1.04 12.92
N ILE A 83 15.93 -1.16 11.60
CA ILE A 83 16.19 -2.43 10.91
C ILE A 83 17.54 -3.00 11.35
N ASP A 84 18.63 -2.22 11.26
CA ASP A 84 19.98 -2.66 11.59
C ASP A 84 20.10 -3.15 13.04
N ALA A 85 19.40 -2.50 13.97
CA ALA A 85 19.38 -2.92 15.36
C ALA A 85 18.76 -4.31 15.53
N VAL A 86 17.64 -4.59 14.85
CA VAL A 86 16.96 -5.89 14.93
C VAL A 86 17.73 -6.97 14.17
N MET A 87 18.34 -6.64 13.03
CA MET A 87 19.10 -7.58 12.20
C MET A 87 20.41 -8.04 12.86
N LYS A 88 20.95 -7.28 13.83
CA LYS A 88 22.13 -7.66 14.63
C LYS A 88 21.84 -8.66 15.75
N ALA A 89 20.58 -9.04 15.95
CA ALA A 89 20.18 -9.97 16.98
C ALA A 89 20.83 -11.36 16.79
N ALA A 90 21.21 -12.00 17.90
CA ALA A 90 21.83 -13.33 17.87
C ALA A 90 20.81 -14.46 17.62
N SER A 91 19.52 -14.20 17.79
CA SER A 91 18.42 -15.16 17.62
C SER A 91 17.12 -14.46 17.21
N THR A 92 16.15 -15.21 16.70
CA THR A 92 14.81 -14.70 16.37
C THR A 92 14.08 -14.15 17.60
N GLU A 93 14.28 -14.75 18.78
CA GLU A 93 13.70 -14.27 20.04
C GLU A 93 14.32 -12.94 20.46
N ASP A 94 15.65 -12.82 20.41
CA ASP A 94 16.34 -11.55 20.67
C ASP A 94 15.90 -10.45 19.69
N ALA A 95 15.71 -10.82 18.42
CA ALA A 95 15.28 -9.90 17.38
C ALA A 95 13.85 -9.39 17.65
N TYR A 96 12.94 -10.28 18.05
CA TYR A 96 11.58 -9.89 18.47
C TYR A 96 11.62 -8.97 19.69
N ARG A 97 12.42 -9.30 20.72
CA ARG A 97 12.58 -8.47 21.92
C ARG A 97 13.12 -7.08 21.58
N LEU A 98 14.19 -6.98 20.79
CA LEU A 98 14.78 -5.71 20.36
C LEU A 98 13.77 -4.87 19.57
N ARG A 99 13.00 -5.50 18.67
CA ARG A 99 11.93 -4.82 17.94
C ARG A 99 10.90 -4.22 18.91
N GLN A 100 10.45 -4.99 19.91
CA GLN A 100 9.54 -4.48 20.94
C GLN A 100 10.19 -3.34 21.73
N GLU A 101 11.45 -3.45 22.14
CA GLU A 101 12.14 -2.37 22.85
C GLU A 101 12.24 -1.06 22.03
N ILE A 102 12.40 -1.16 20.71
CA ILE A 102 12.48 -0.01 19.80
C ILE A 102 11.12 0.71 19.67
N PHE A 103 10.04 -0.05 19.49
CA PHE A 103 8.71 0.49 19.15
C PHE A 103 7.76 0.62 20.34
N ASP A 104 8.05 -0.04 21.46
CA ASP A 104 7.21 -0.09 22.68
C ASP A 104 7.85 0.63 23.86
N SER A 105 8.67 1.64 23.58
CA SER A 105 9.31 2.42 24.65
C SER A 105 8.34 3.42 25.26
N LYS A 106 8.38 3.56 26.60
CA LYS A 106 7.60 4.59 27.30
C LYS A 106 7.89 6.00 26.76
N ALA A 107 9.15 6.28 26.44
CA ALA A 107 9.58 7.58 25.92
C ALA A 107 8.95 7.88 24.55
N SER A 108 8.84 6.86 23.67
CA SER A 108 8.16 6.99 22.38
C SER A 108 6.69 7.35 22.57
N TYR A 109 5.97 6.63 23.44
CA TYR A 109 4.56 6.91 23.73
C TYR A 109 4.37 8.29 24.36
N ASP A 110 5.23 8.68 25.30
CA ASP A 110 5.18 10.01 25.92
C ASP A 110 5.39 11.14 24.88
N ALA A 111 6.23 10.90 23.87
CA ALA A 111 6.52 11.88 22.81
C ALA A 111 5.32 12.13 21.88
N ILE A 112 4.52 11.10 21.60
CA ILE A 112 3.38 11.20 20.67
C ILE A 112 2.05 11.50 21.38
N LYS A 113 1.91 11.09 22.65
CA LYS A 113 0.70 11.31 23.46
C LYS A 113 0.39 12.79 23.68
N LYS A 114 1.43 13.64 23.68
CA LYS A 114 1.29 15.09 23.80
C LYS A 114 1.32 15.70 22.40
N LEU A 115 0.26 16.40 22.03
CA LEU A 115 0.26 17.24 20.85
C LEU A 115 1.20 18.43 21.07
N ASN A 116 2.47 18.27 20.71
CA ASN A 116 3.51 19.29 20.84
C ASN A 116 4.21 19.49 19.49
N PHE A 117 3.63 20.37 18.68
CA PHE A 117 4.19 20.70 17.38
C PHE A 117 5.57 21.36 17.45
N ALA A 118 5.99 21.90 18.59
CA ALA A 118 7.34 22.45 18.74
C ALA A 118 8.43 21.39 18.67
N ALA A 119 8.11 20.13 18.99
CA ALA A 119 9.04 19.01 18.88
C ALA A 119 9.16 18.48 17.45
N SER A 120 8.11 18.60 16.63
CA SER A 120 8.06 18.02 15.28
C SER A 120 8.24 19.04 14.16
N ILE A 121 7.92 20.31 14.40
CA ILE A 121 7.96 21.39 13.41
C ILE A 121 8.84 22.54 13.95
N PRO A 122 9.93 22.91 13.25
CA PRO A 122 10.81 24.00 13.69
C PRO A 122 10.09 25.34 13.81
N ALA A 123 10.58 26.21 14.69
CA ALA A 123 9.96 27.51 14.96
C ALA A 123 9.79 28.40 13.71
N PRO A 124 10.77 28.50 12.77
CA PRO A 124 10.61 29.27 11.54
C PRO A 124 9.47 28.78 10.64
N VAL A 125 9.17 27.47 10.66
CA VAL A 125 8.09 26.87 9.87
C VAL A 125 6.75 27.07 10.57
N ARG A 126 6.68 26.87 11.89
CA ARG A 126 5.46 27.09 12.68
C ARG A 126 5.00 28.54 12.71
N SER A 127 5.90 29.49 12.53
CA SER A 127 5.57 30.92 12.53
C SER A 127 4.97 31.40 11.20
N LEU A 128 5.05 30.60 10.13
CA LEU A 128 4.43 30.91 8.84
C LEU A 128 2.91 31.08 9.04
N PRO A 129 2.29 32.19 8.56
CA PRO A 129 0.91 32.53 8.92
C PRO A 129 -0.11 31.41 8.65
N ASP A 130 0.01 30.76 7.50
CA ASP A 130 -0.87 29.67 7.11
C ASP A 130 -0.64 28.40 7.94
N VAL A 131 0.62 28.03 8.19
CA VAL A 131 0.95 26.88 9.04
C VAL A 131 0.47 27.13 10.47
N LYS A 132 0.74 28.31 11.03
CA LYS A 132 0.29 28.70 12.38
C LYS A 132 -1.23 28.58 12.51
N ARG A 133 -1.97 29.11 11.53
CA ARG A 133 -3.44 29.04 11.50
C ARG A 133 -3.94 27.60 11.40
N PHE A 134 -3.31 26.79 10.55
CA PHE A 134 -3.66 25.38 10.39
C PHE A 134 -3.45 24.59 11.69
N LEU A 135 -2.30 24.78 12.35
CA LEU A 135 -1.99 24.13 13.64
C LEU A 135 -2.95 24.57 14.74
N ALA A 136 -3.26 25.88 14.83
CA ALA A 136 -4.22 26.40 15.80
C ALA A 136 -5.63 25.82 15.62
N ASN A 137 -6.04 25.52 14.38
CA ASN A 137 -7.30 24.84 14.11
C ASN A 137 -7.28 23.38 14.62
N ILE A 138 -6.21 22.62 14.38
CA ILE A 138 -6.07 21.26 14.93
C ILE A 138 -6.11 21.29 16.47
N GLU A 139 -5.40 22.22 17.11
CA GLU A 139 -5.40 22.37 18.56
C GLU A 139 -6.81 22.68 19.10
N ALA A 140 -7.54 23.59 18.46
CA ALA A 140 -8.90 23.94 18.82
C ALA A 140 -9.90 22.77 18.68
N GLN A 141 -9.65 21.83 17.75
CA GLN A 141 -10.49 20.65 17.54
C GLN A 141 -10.02 19.42 18.32
N SER A 142 -8.90 19.51 19.05
CA SER A 142 -8.24 18.37 19.69
C SER A 142 -9.10 17.65 20.75
N SER A 143 -10.09 18.34 21.32
CA SER A 143 -11.05 17.81 22.31
C SER A 143 -12.44 17.55 21.74
N HIS A 144 -12.65 17.70 20.43
CA HIS A 144 -13.93 17.43 19.78
C HIS A 144 -14.11 15.92 19.57
N PRO A 145 -15.11 15.27 20.19
CA PRO A 145 -15.38 13.86 19.97
C PRO A 145 -15.97 13.65 18.57
N LEU A 146 -15.33 12.80 17.77
CA LEU A 146 -15.91 12.33 16.51
C LEU A 146 -16.83 11.15 16.82
N THR A 147 -18.13 11.43 16.88
CA THR A 147 -19.15 10.39 17.07
C THR A 147 -19.36 9.61 15.78
N THR A 148 -19.82 8.35 15.88
CA THR A 148 -20.12 7.52 14.69
C THR A 148 -21.24 8.07 13.80
N THR A 149 -21.96 9.10 14.24
CA THR A 149 -23.05 9.75 13.50
C THR A 149 -22.62 11.03 12.78
N GLU A 150 -21.47 11.60 13.12
CA GLU A 150 -20.96 12.83 12.51
C GLU A 150 -20.17 12.50 11.25
N ASN A 151 -20.42 13.22 10.15
CA ASN A 151 -19.60 13.12 8.95
C ASN A 151 -18.35 13.98 9.11
N TYR A 152 -17.16 13.36 9.13
CA TYR A 152 -15.91 14.09 9.33
C TYR A 152 -15.69 15.24 8.34
N PHE A 153 -16.07 15.06 7.07
CA PHE A 153 -15.81 16.07 6.04
C PHE A 153 -16.72 17.31 6.11
N GLN A 154 -17.71 17.30 7.01
CA GLN A 154 -18.52 18.48 7.34
C GLN A 154 -17.93 19.31 8.50
N THR A 155 -16.82 18.87 9.09
CA THR A 155 -16.20 19.53 10.25
C THR A 155 -15.33 20.73 9.84
N PRO A 156 -15.07 21.67 10.78
CA PRO A 156 -14.07 22.72 10.58
C PRO A 156 -12.67 22.19 10.28
N GLU A 157 -12.31 21.04 10.84
CA GLU A 157 -11.02 20.40 10.64
C GLU A 157 -10.82 19.91 9.21
N ALA A 158 -11.83 19.25 8.64
CA ALA A 158 -11.79 18.85 7.23
C ALA A 158 -11.76 20.07 6.29
N SER A 159 -12.51 21.13 6.62
CA SER A 159 -12.47 22.39 5.87
C SER A 159 -11.06 23.02 5.86
N ASN A 160 -10.36 22.97 6.99
CA ASN A 160 -8.98 23.43 7.12
C ASN A 160 -8.02 22.61 6.22
N ILE A 161 -8.22 21.29 6.13
CA ILE A 161 -7.47 20.41 5.20
C ILE A 161 -7.76 20.77 3.74
N PHE A 162 -9.02 21.00 3.39
CA PHE A 162 -9.41 21.37 2.02
C PHE A 162 -8.82 22.71 1.60
N GLU A 163 -8.81 23.72 2.49
CA GLU A 163 -8.15 24.99 2.23
C GLU A 163 -6.65 24.79 2.02
N ALA A 164 -6.01 23.99 2.87
CA ALA A 164 -4.59 23.70 2.77
C ALA A 164 -4.22 23.01 1.45
N LEU A 165 -4.90 21.91 1.09
CA LEU A 165 -4.65 21.18 -0.16
C LEU A 165 -5.07 21.97 -1.41
N GLY A 166 -6.05 22.86 -1.26
CA GLY A 166 -6.56 23.73 -2.32
C GLY A 166 -5.60 24.84 -2.74
N LYS A 167 -4.47 25.03 -2.05
CA LYS A 167 -3.42 26.00 -2.45
C LYS A 167 -2.38 25.31 -3.35
N GLY A 168 -2.22 25.79 -4.58
CA GLY A 168 -1.16 25.35 -5.49
C GLY A 168 -0.18 26.48 -5.82
N ALA A 169 0.96 26.13 -6.40
CA ALA A 169 2.04 27.06 -6.73
C ALA A 169 1.62 28.20 -7.67
N GLY A 170 0.58 27.98 -8.48
CA GLY A 170 0.01 28.97 -9.41
C GLY A 170 -1.36 29.51 -8.99
N GLY A 171 -1.78 29.33 -7.73
CA GLY A 171 -3.10 29.70 -7.23
C GLY A 171 -3.97 28.50 -6.81
N PRO A 172 -5.29 28.69 -6.67
CA PRO A 172 -6.20 27.64 -6.23
C PRO A 172 -6.13 26.38 -7.12
N GLN A 173 -6.14 25.21 -6.50
CA GLN A 173 -6.17 23.91 -7.16
C GLN A 173 -7.27 23.02 -6.58
N GLU A 174 -7.77 22.11 -7.39
CA GLU A 174 -8.65 21.02 -6.93
C GLU A 174 -7.85 19.72 -6.92
N VAL A 175 -8.08 18.89 -5.90
CA VAL A 175 -7.33 17.67 -5.67
C VAL A 175 -8.29 16.48 -5.60
N ALA A 176 -7.84 15.33 -6.09
CA ALA A 176 -8.47 14.04 -5.84
C ALA A 176 -7.42 13.08 -5.28
N MET A 177 -7.72 12.43 -4.16
CA MET A 177 -6.98 11.28 -3.69
C MET A 177 -7.51 10.04 -4.40
N ILE A 178 -6.65 9.35 -5.14
CA ILE A 178 -6.99 8.11 -5.85
C ILE A 178 -6.36 6.95 -5.08
N MET A 179 -7.21 6.07 -4.57
CA MET A 179 -6.83 4.93 -3.75
C MET A 179 -6.66 3.68 -4.63
N ILE A 180 -5.41 3.25 -4.85
CA ILE A 180 -5.07 2.06 -5.64
C ILE A 180 -4.75 0.91 -4.70
N PRO A 181 -5.57 -0.17 -4.70
CA PRO A 181 -5.42 -1.26 -3.75
C PRO A 181 -4.40 -2.31 -4.23
N GLY A 182 -4.23 -3.35 -3.40
CA GLY A 182 -3.15 -4.33 -3.48
C GLY A 182 -3.46 -5.57 -4.31
N TYR A 183 -2.61 -6.58 -4.12
CA TYR A 183 -2.74 -7.88 -4.77
C TYR A 183 -4.09 -8.52 -4.46
N ALA A 184 -4.76 -9.08 -5.49
CA ALA A 184 -6.10 -9.67 -5.38
C ALA A 184 -7.21 -8.74 -4.88
N ALA A 185 -6.96 -7.43 -4.77
CA ALA A 185 -7.95 -6.49 -4.25
C ALA A 185 -9.22 -6.35 -5.10
N HIS A 186 -9.20 -6.73 -6.38
CA HIS A 186 -10.38 -6.71 -7.25
C HIS A 186 -11.51 -7.61 -6.75
N ALA A 187 -11.20 -8.58 -5.90
CA ALA A 187 -12.19 -9.43 -5.26
C ALA A 187 -12.70 -8.86 -3.92
N ILE A 188 -12.14 -7.74 -3.44
CA ILE A 188 -12.54 -7.10 -2.18
C ILE A 188 -13.79 -6.27 -2.39
N LYS A 189 -14.83 -6.58 -1.61
CA LYS A 189 -16.12 -5.90 -1.67
C LYS A 189 -16.07 -4.45 -1.16
N PHE A 190 -15.48 -4.26 0.01
CA PHE A 190 -15.36 -2.96 0.68
C PHE A 190 -13.94 -2.45 0.48
N GLY A 191 -13.77 -1.43 -0.36
CA GLY A 191 -12.45 -0.85 -0.67
C GLY A 191 -11.66 -0.40 0.57
N ILE A 192 -10.43 0.08 0.38
CA ILE A 192 -9.60 0.55 1.51
C ILE A 192 -10.27 1.71 2.26
N PHE A 193 -10.19 1.68 3.59
CA PHE A 193 -10.77 2.70 4.48
C PHE A 193 -12.27 2.99 4.24
N PRO A 194 -13.14 1.96 4.30
CA PRO A 194 -14.53 2.10 3.90
C PRO A 194 -15.30 3.16 4.70
N GLU A 195 -14.94 3.38 5.97
CA GLU A 195 -15.60 4.34 6.85
C GLU A 195 -15.41 5.79 6.36
N ILE A 196 -14.16 6.20 6.16
CA ILE A 196 -13.84 7.57 5.73
C ILE A 196 -14.11 7.80 4.24
N VAL A 197 -13.99 6.78 3.39
CA VAL A 197 -14.49 6.85 2.00
C VAL A 197 -16.00 7.06 2.01
N GLY A 198 -16.71 6.40 2.94
CA GLY A 198 -18.15 6.60 3.15
C GLY A 198 -18.51 8.01 3.58
N ASP A 199 -17.77 8.59 4.51
CA ASP A 199 -17.95 10.00 4.90
C ASP A 199 -17.72 10.94 3.71
N MET A 200 -16.67 10.72 2.91
CA MET A 200 -16.41 11.55 1.72
C MET A 200 -17.54 11.42 0.70
N ASN A 201 -18.03 10.20 0.46
CA ASN A 201 -19.15 9.98 -0.45
C ASN A 201 -20.40 10.75 0.02
N LYS A 202 -20.79 10.62 1.30
CA LYS A 202 -21.92 11.37 1.87
C LYS A 202 -21.73 12.89 1.75
N PHE A 203 -20.53 13.39 2.04
CA PHE A 203 -20.18 14.80 1.92
C PHE A 203 -20.39 15.32 0.49
N GLN A 204 -20.19 14.44 -0.50
CA GLN A 204 -20.33 14.71 -1.92
C GLN A 204 -21.72 14.36 -2.47
N GLY A 205 -22.71 14.10 -1.62
CA GLY A 205 -24.08 13.76 -2.04
C GLY A 205 -24.25 12.32 -2.58
N ARG A 206 -23.29 11.44 -2.33
CA ARG A 206 -23.31 10.02 -2.76
C ARG A 206 -23.72 9.09 -1.62
N PRO A 207 -24.24 7.88 -1.92
CA PRO A 207 -24.31 6.78 -0.96
C PRO A 207 -22.94 6.41 -0.39
N ASP A 208 -22.88 5.93 0.85
CA ASP A 208 -21.65 5.58 1.59
C ASP A 208 -20.68 4.72 0.77
N THR A 209 -21.21 3.73 0.05
CA THR A 209 -20.43 2.89 -0.85
C THR A 209 -21.09 2.87 -2.21
N ARG A 210 -20.29 2.60 -3.23
CA ARG A 210 -20.83 2.38 -4.57
C ARG A 210 -21.75 1.15 -4.54
N PRO A 211 -23.02 1.26 -4.95
CA PRO A 211 -23.96 0.15 -4.90
C PRO A 211 -23.45 -1.07 -5.65
N ILE A 212 -23.66 -2.26 -5.07
CA ILE A 212 -23.37 -3.53 -5.72
C ILE A 212 -24.63 -3.96 -6.46
N LEU A 213 -24.50 -4.23 -7.76
CA LEU A 213 -25.61 -4.61 -8.62
C LEU A 213 -25.79 -6.12 -8.68
N ASN A 214 -24.68 -6.86 -8.70
CA ASN A 214 -24.69 -8.31 -8.71
C ASN A 214 -23.42 -8.84 -8.03
N GLU A 215 -23.62 -9.82 -7.16
CA GLU A 215 -22.58 -10.69 -6.63
C GLU A 215 -22.83 -12.05 -7.27
N SER A 216 -21.99 -12.45 -8.24
CA SER A 216 -22.01 -13.84 -8.69
C SER A 216 -21.85 -14.77 -7.47
N GLY A 217 -22.55 -15.90 -7.44
CA GLY A 217 -22.55 -16.83 -6.31
C GLY A 217 -21.17 -17.42 -5.94
N ASN A 218 -20.11 -17.08 -6.67
CA ASN A 218 -18.72 -17.44 -6.41
C ASN A 218 -17.92 -16.37 -5.63
N GLY A 219 -18.51 -15.19 -5.34
CA GLY A 219 -17.89 -14.13 -4.54
C GLY A 219 -16.72 -13.35 -5.17
N LEU A 220 -16.35 -13.66 -6.42
CA LEU A 220 -15.19 -13.08 -7.12
C LEU A 220 -15.57 -12.02 -8.15
N ASP A 221 -16.73 -12.15 -8.79
CA ASP A 221 -17.18 -11.22 -9.84
C ASP A 221 -18.26 -10.27 -9.29
N VAL A 222 -17.81 -9.30 -8.49
CA VAL A 222 -18.68 -8.25 -7.95
C VAL A 222 -18.83 -7.15 -8.99
N THR A 223 -20.06 -6.96 -9.45
CA THR A 223 -20.40 -5.83 -10.32
C THR A 223 -21.00 -4.71 -9.50
N TYR A 224 -20.52 -3.51 -9.75
CA TYR A 224 -20.97 -2.30 -9.06
C TYR A 224 -21.74 -1.41 -10.02
N GLU A 225 -22.48 -0.47 -9.46
CA GLU A 225 -22.98 0.68 -10.20
C GLU A 225 -21.83 1.34 -10.98
N ASN A 226 -22.15 1.83 -12.18
CA ASN A 226 -21.17 2.50 -13.03
C ASN A 226 -20.52 3.69 -12.30
N TYR A 227 -19.18 3.69 -12.22
CA TYR A 227 -18.41 4.73 -11.55
C TYR A 227 -18.67 6.14 -12.09
N LYS A 228 -18.98 6.30 -13.39
CA LYS A 228 -19.29 7.62 -13.97
C LYS A 228 -20.61 8.15 -13.43
N THR A 229 -21.61 7.28 -13.28
CA THR A 229 -22.88 7.62 -12.65
C THR A 229 -22.66 7.94 -11.18
N PHE A 230 -21.98 7.06 -10.45
CA PHE A 230 -21.76 7.22 -9.01
C PHE A 230 -20.97 8.50 -8.67
N TYR A 231 -19.77 8.67 -9.24
CA TYR A 231 -18.94 9.86 -9.03
C TYR A 231 -19.47 11.10 -9.76
N GLY A 232 -20.45 10.93 -10.65
CA GLY A 232 -21.13 12.03 -11.36
C GLY A 232 -22.25 12.69 -10.55
N ARG A 233 -22.70 12.08 -9.44
CA ARG A 233 -23.74 12.62 -8.53
C ARG A 233 -23.29 13.81 -7.68
N SER A 234 -22.08 14.33 -7.86
CA SER A 234 -21.54 15.36 -6.97
C SER A 234 -22.41 16.63 -6.98
N ASP A 235 -23.06 16.90 -5.84
CA ASP A 235 -23.93 18.05 -5.61
C ASP A 235 -23.12 19.34 -5.35
N THR A 236 -22.19 19.69 -6.23
CA THR A 236 -21.59 21.04 -6.39
C THR A 236 -20.89 21.73 -5.20
N THR A 237 -20.90 21.21 -3.97
CA THR A 237 -20.35 21.87 -2.77
C THR A 237 -18.92 21.45 -2.40
N GLY A 238 -18.43 20.30 -2.90
CA GLY A 238 -17.15 19.70 -2.52
C GLY A 238 -16.06 19.70 -3.61
N LYS A 239 -15.96 20.74 -4.44
CA LYS A 239 -15.08 20.70 -5.63
C LYS A 239 -13.58 20.64 -5.32
N ALA A 240 -13.15 21.19 -4.17
CA ALA A 240 -11.73 21.34 -3.84
C ALA A 240 -11.01 20.00 -3.57
N PHE A 241 -11.66 19.02 -2.95
CA PHE A 241 -11.06 17.74 -2.58
C PHE A 241 -12.05 16.59 -2.72
N ASP A 242 -11.57 15.42 -3.14
CA ASP A 242 -12.37 14.20 -3.22
C ASP A 242 -11.51 12.97 -2.95
N ILE A 243 -12.14 11.85 -2.59
CA ILE A 243 -11.52 10.54 -2.47
C ILE A 243 -12.26 9.60 -3.42
N VAL A 244 -11.52 9.00 -4.34
CA VAL A 244 -12.06 8.05 -5.32
C VAL A 244 -11.23 6.77 -5.32
N SER A 245 -11.92 5.67 -5.54
CA SER A 245 -11.32 4.33 -5.60
C SER A 245 -11.99 3.52 -6.71
N PRO A 246 -11.22 2.80 -7.55
CA PRO A 246 -11.78 1.77 -8.41
C PRO A 246 -12.36 0.64 -7.54
N ALA A 247 -13.32 -0.12 -8.08
CA ALA A 247 -13.80 -1.32 -7.39
C ALA A 247 -14.22 -2.43 -8.36
N GLY A 248 -14.10 -3.68 -7.90
CA GLY A 248 -14.28 -4.86 -8.74
C GLY A 248 -13.29 -4.89 -9.90
N TRP A 249 -13.77 -5.29 -11.08
CA TRP A 249 -12.99 -5.37 -12.31
C TRP A 249 -12.36 -4.04 -12.78
N GLU A 250 -12.85 -2.89 -12.32
CA GLU A 250 -12.23 -1.60 -12.62
C GLU A 250 -10.82 -1.46 -12.03
N MET A 251 -10.51 -2.23 -10.99
CA MET A 251 -9.17 -2.30 -10.41
C MET A 251 -8.16 -2.97 -11.36
N GLY A 252 -8.63 -3.52 -12.49
CA GLY A 252 -7.85 -4.38 -13.35
C GLY A 252 -7.57 -5.74 -12.70
N ASN A 253 -6.75 -6.54 -13.37
CA ASN A 253 -6.31 -7.78 -12.79
C ASN A 253 -5.15 -7.54 -11.81
N THR A 254 -5.49 -7.15 -10.58
CA THR A 254 -4.48 -6.87 -9.53
C THR A 254 -3.69 -8.10 -9.09
N VAL A 255 -4.01 -9.30 -9.59
CA VAL A 255 -3.20 -10.51 -9.44
C VAL A 255 -2.13 -10.61 -10.52
N GLY A 256 -2.39 -10.13 -11.73
CA GLY A 256 -1.47 -10.17 -12.88
C GLY A 256 -0.35 -9.12 -12.84
N PHE A 257 0.22 -8.87 -14.01
CA PHE A 257 1.27 -7.86 -14.20
C PHE A 257 0.79 -6.44 -13.83
N ASN A 258 1.71 -5.69 -13.22
CA ASN A 258 1.59 -4.29 -12.84
C ASN A 258 1.38 -3.42 -14.09
N LYS A 259 2.06 -3.71 -15.20
CA LYS A 259 1.99 -2.95 -16.45
C LYS A 259 0.57 -2.94 -17.02
N GLU A 260 -0.03 -4.10 -17.21
CA GLU A 260 -1.39 -4.28 -17.73
C GLU A 260 -2.40 -3.63 -16.78
N THR A 261 -2.23 -3.84 -15.48
CA THR A 261 -3.09 -3.22 -14.47
C THR A 261 -2.96 -1.70 -14.47
N SER A 262 -1.74 -1.17 -14.61
CA SER A 262 -1.48 0.26 -14.66
C SER A 262 -2.13 0.93 -15.87
N ASP A 263 -2.17 0.25 -17.03
CA ASP A 263 -2.84 0.73 -18.23
C ASP A 263 -4.36 0.78 -18.03
N LEU A 264 -4.94 -0.24 -17.38
CA LEU A 264 -6.36 -0.27 -17.03
C LEU A 264 -6.75 0.83 -16.03
N ILE A 265 -5.93 1.04 -15.00
CA ILE A 265 -6.13 2.11 -14.01
C ILE A 265 -6.00 3.48 -14.69
N ALA A 266 -4.99 3.69 -15.53
CA ALA A 266 -4.83 4.95 -16.26
C ALA A 266 -6.06 5.26 -17.11
N ASP A 267 -6.56 4.26 -17.83
CA ASP A 267 -7.79 4.38 -18.62
C ASP A 267 -9.03 4.65 -17.77
N TRP A 268 -9.12 4.02 -16.61
CA TRP A 268 -10.19 4.29 -15.65
C TRP A 268 -10.15 5.75 -15.16
N ILE A 269 -8.96 6.25 -14.78
CA ILE A 269 -8.77 7.65 -14.34
C ILE A 269 -9.18 8.63 -15.45
N ARG A 270 -8.76 8.38 -16.71
CA ARG A 270 -9.12 9.23 -17.85
C ARG A 270 -10.63 9.27 -18.11
N LYS A 271 -11.34 8.19 -17.76
CA LYS A 271 -12.78 8.04 -17.97
C LYS A 271 -13.61 8.51 -16.77
N LEU A 272 -13.00 8.96 -15.67
CA LEU A 272 -13.73 9.59 -14.56
C LEU A 272 -14.60 10.76 -15.07
N PRO A 273 -15.68 11.14 -14.34
CA PRO A 273 -16.54 12.25 -14.75
C PRO A 273 -15.77 13.55 -15.05
N PRO A 274 -16.31 14.45 -15.90
CA PRO A 274 -15.62 15.68 -16.31
C PRO A 274 -15.11 16.57 -15.17
N ALA A 275 -15.77 16.53 -14.00
CA ALA A 275 -15.33 17.23 -12.78
C ALA A 275 -13.91 16.83 -12.32
N TYR A 276 -13.42 15.66 -12.73
CA TYR A 276 -12.09 15.18 -12.41
C TYR A 276 -11.07 15.53 -13.48
N ALA A 277 -11.43 16.12 -14.63
CA ALA A 277 -10.50 16.30 -15.75
C ALA A 277 -9.34 17.26 -15.43
N LYS A 278 -9.55 18.24 -14.53
CA LYS A 278 -8.55 19.26 -14.16
C LYS A 278 -7.92 19.05 -12.78
N LYS A 279 -8.41 18.10 -11.99
CA LYS A 279 -7.92 17.87 -10.62
C LYS A 279 -6.46 17.41 -10.62
N LYS A 280 -5.69 17.87 -9.63
CA LYS A 280 -4.41 17.25 -9.27
C LYS A 280 -4.67 15.95 -8.52
N PHE A 281 -3.71 15.04 -8.58
CA PHE A 281 -3.84 13.71 -8.02
C PHE A 281 -2.87 13.51 -6.87
N ILE A 282 -3.39 12.90 -5.81
CA ILE A 282 -2.58 12.26 -4.79
C ILE A 282 -2.88 10.77 -4.89
N LEU A 283 -1.87 9.98 -5.19
CA LEU A 283 -2.04 8.54 -5.41
C LEU A 283 -1.71 7.80 -4.12
N PHE A 284 -2.71 7.16 -3.51
CA PHE A 284 -2.53 6.31 -2.33
C PHE A 284 -2.41 4.87 -2.79
N GLY A 285 -1.22 4.28 -2.67
CA GLY A 285 -0.97 2.89 -3.00
C GLY A 285 -0.87 2.02 -1.77
N TYR A 286 -1.61 0.91 -1.77
CA TYR A 286 -1.49 -0.15 -0.77
C TYR A 286 -0.85 -1.39 -1.38
N SER A 287 0.16 -2.00 -0.74
CA SER A 287 0.72 -3.28 -1.19
C SER A 287 1.21 -3.20 -2.65
N LYS A 288 0.76 -4.09 -3.55
CA LYS A 288 1.00 -4.06 -5.01
C LYS A 288 0.43 -2.81 -5.69
N GLY A 289 -0.51 -2.10 -5.07
CA GLY A 289 -1.00 -0.82 -5.57
C GLY A 289 0.09 0.23 -5.70
N VAL A 290 1.15 0.15 -4.88
CA VAL A 290 2.30 1.05 -4.98
C VAL A 290 3.10 0.81 -6.27
N PRO A 291 3.61 -0.40 -6.58
CA PRO A 291 4.28 -0.62 -7.86
C PRO A 291 3.35 -0.39 -9.07
N ILE A 292 2.03 -0.62 -8.97
CA ILE A 292 1.07 -0.23 -10.02
C ILE A 292 1.06 1.29 -10.26
N ILE A 293 1.07 2.11 -9.19
CA ILE A 293 1.18 3.57 -9.30
C ILE A 293 2.48 3.99 -9.98
N LEU A 294 3.61 3.41 -9.55
CA LEU A 294 4.93 3.74 -10.09
C LEU A 294 5.01 3.39 -11.59
N GLU A 295 4.51 2.22 -11.97
CA GLU A 295 4.36 1.78 -13.36
C GLU A 295 3.46 2.73 -14.16
N MET A 296 2.31 3.12 -13.60
CA MET A 296 1.38 4.05 -14.24
C MET A 296 2.04 5.41 -14.52
N MET A 297 2.78 5.96 -13.56
CA MET A 297 3.48 7.24 -13.73
C MET A 297 4.59 7.18 -14.78
N GLN A 298 5.29 6.03 -14.86
CA GLN A 298 6.31 5.79 -15.88
C GLN A 298 5.70 5.74 -17.29
N ARG A 299 4.56 5.07 -17.44
CA ARG A 299 3.92 4.78 -18.74
C ARG A 299 3.00 5.88 -19.26
N HIS A 300 2.37 6.63 -18.36
CA HIS A 300 1.30 7.59 -18.67
C HIS A 300 1.73 9.01 -18.26
N PRO A 301 2.63 9.66 -19.03
CA PRO A 301 3.17 10.97 -18.69
C PRO A 301 2.10 12.07 -18.61
N ASP A 302 0.98 11.93 -19.32
CA ASP A 302 -0.18 12.81 -19.22
C ASP A 302 -0.78 12.80 -17.81
N LEU A 303 -0.93 11.62 -17.20
CA LEU A 303 -1.41 11.47 -15.83
C LEU A 303 -0.34 11.87 -14.82
N LYS A 304 0.94 11.49 -15.05
CA LYS A 304 2.09 11.88 -14.22
C LYS A 304 2.12 13.39 -13.98
N SER A 305 1.88 14.21 -15.01
CA SER A 305 1.86 15.68 -14.92
C SER A 305 0.84 16.27 -13.94
N ARG A 306 -0.13 15.45 -13.51
CA ARG A 306 -1.18 15.80 -12.57
C ARG A 306 -0.91 15.28 -11.16
N VAL A 307 0.06 14.39 -10.96
CA VAL A 307 0.40 13.82 -9.66
C VAL A 307 1.23 14.81 -8.84
N ILE A 308 0.68 15.25 -7.71
CA ILE A 308 1.36 16.13 -6.75
C ILE A 308 1.87 15.37 -5.54
N GLY A 309 1.42 14.14 -5.32
CA GLY A 309 1.88 13.31 -4.21
C GLY A 309 1.61 11.82 -4.40
N VAL A 310 2.45 11.00 -3.78
CA VAL A 310 2.27 9.56 -3.64
C VAL A 310 2.34 9.19 -2.16
N ILE A 311 1.40 8.36 -1.71
CA ILE A 311 1.40 7.80 -0.35
C ILE A 311 1.52 6.30 -0.49
N THR A 312 2.54 5.73 0.12
CA THR A 312 2.75 4.28 0.12
C THR A 312 2.36 3.74 1.49
N TYR A 313 1.51 2.72 1.49
CA TYR A 313 1.17 1.96 2.68
C TYR A 313 1.58 0.51 2.42
N ALA A 314 2.51 -0.01 3.23
CA ALA A 314 2.96 -1.39 3.12
C ALA A 314 3.32 -1.79 1.68
N GLY A 315 3.93 -0.86 0.93
CA GLY A 315 4.11 -1.02 -0.52
C GLY A 315 5.10 -2.11 -0.87
N VAL A 316 4.84 -2.92 -1.90
CA VAL A 316 5.84 -3.90 -2.39
C VAL A 316 6.84 -3.22 -3.33
N ILE A 317 7.56 -2.23 -2.83
CA ILE A 317 8.38 -1.33 -3.66
C ILE A 317 9.64 -2.03 -4.17
N GLN A 318 10.32 -2.77 -3.29
CA GLN A 318 11.57 -3.47 -3.59
C GLN A 318 11.38 -4.99 -3.74
N GLY A 319 10.14 -5.45 -3.77
CA GLY A 319 9.76 -6.85 -3.88
C GLY A 319 9.42 -7.50 -2.55
N THR A 320 9.15 -8.81 -2.56
CA THR A 320 8.90 -9.60 -1.34
C THR A 320 9.46 -11.01 -1.50
N HIS A 321 10.00 -11.59 -0.43
CA HIS A 321 10.45 -12.98 -0.46
C HIS A 321 9.30 -13.96 -0.68
N VAL A 322 8.05 -13.61 -0.31
CA VAL A 322 6.87 -14.45 -0.61
C VAL A 322 6.76 -14.69 -2.10
N ALA A 323 6.98 -13.65 -2.90
CA ALA A 323 6.91 -13.75 -4.35
C ALA A 323 8.08 -14.56 -4.93
N ARG A 324 9.29 -14.40 -4.35
CA ARG A 324 10.45 -15.26 -4.67
C ARG A 324 10.18 -16.73 -4.38
N ASP A 325 9.64 -17.04 -3.21
CA ASP A 325 9.41 -18.42 -2.80
C ASP A 325 8.23 -19.02 -3.55
N ALA A 326 7.19 -18.23 -3.84
CA ALA A 326 6.13 -18.62 -4.76
C ALA A 326 6.72 -19.00 -6.12
N ALA A 327 7.57 -18.17 -6.72
CA ALA A 327 8.23 -18.46 -7.99
C ALA A 327 9.03 -19.79 -7.95
N LYS A 328 9.81 -20.04 -6.89
CA LYS A 328 10.52 -21.33 -6.72
C LYS A 328 9.58 -22.52 -6.62
N ILE A 329 8.49 -22.38 -5.85
CA ILE A 329 7.48 -23.44 -5.74
C ILE A 329 6.90 -23.70 -7.13
N PHE A 330 6.56 -22.66 -7.87
CA PHE A 330 6.06 -22.80 -9.23
C PHE A 330 7.05 -23.50 -10.16
N ASP A 331 8.32 -23.11 -10.14
CA ASP A 331 9.39 -23.77 -10.91
C ASP A 331 9.52 -25.25 -10.54
N GLN A 332 9.44 -25.60 -9.26
CA GLN A 332 9.48 -26.99 -8.81
C GLN A 332 8.28 -27.80 -9.32
N VAL A 333 7.08 -27.22 -9.30
CA VAL A 333 5.87 -27.95 -9.72
C VAL A 333 5.73 -28.02 -11.24
N LEU A 334 6.11 -26.96 -11.96
CA LEU A 334 6.10 -26.91 -13.42
C LEU A 334 7.28 -27.73 -13.99
N GLY A 335 8.45 -27.67 -13.38
CA GLY A 335 9.68 -28.26 -13.92
C GLY A 335 10.05 -27.59 -15.24
N GLN A 336 10.23 -28.37 -16.30
CA GLN A 336 10.45 -27.83 -17.66
C GLN A 336 9.16 -27.60 -18.46
N ARG A 337 7.98 -27.81 -17.85
CA ARG A 337 6.70 -27.69 -18.54
C ARG A 337 6.24 -26.24 -18.58
N THR A 338 5.58 -25.87 -19.66
CA THR A 338 4.79 -24.63 -19.72
C THR A 338 3.57 -24.72 -18.79
N VAL A 339 3.02 -23.57 -18.43
CA VAL A 339 1.75 -23.49 -17.68
C VAL A 339 0.63 -24.24 -18.42
N GLY A 340 0.57 -24.12 -19.76
CA GLY A 340 -0.40 -24.83 -20.59
C GLY A 340 -0.28 -26.35 -20.48
N GLU A 341 0.94 -26.88 -20.59
CA GLU A 341 1.18 -28.33 -20.44
C GLU A 341 0.89 -28.85 -19.04
N ALA A 342 1.15 -28.03 -18.01
CA ALA A 342 0.78 -28.38 -16.63
C ALA A 342 -0.74 -28.44 -16.49
N VAL A 343 -1.45 -27.45 -17.04
CA VAL A 343 -2.91 -27.33 -17.03
C VAL A 343 -3.58 -28.49 -17.78
N ASP A 344 -3.13 -28.80 -19.00
CA ASP A 344 -3.66 -29.91 -19.80
C ASP A 344 -3.53 -31.25 -19.06
N ARG A 345 -2.39 -31.48 -18.42
CA ARG A 345 -2.16 -32.69 -17.62
C ARG A 345 -3.06 -32.78 -16.38
N ILE A 346 -3.38 -31.64 -15.75
CA ILE A 346 -4.29 -31.60 -14.61
C ILE A 346 -5.72 -31.91 -15.10
N ARG A 347 -6.14 -31.31 -16.23
CA ARG A 347 -7.42 -31.57 -16.88
C ARG A 347 -7.60 -33.05 -17.25
N ASP A 348 -6.58 -33.67 -17.84
CA ASP A 348 -6.60 -35.10 -18.25
C ASP A 348 -6.78 -36.08 -17.08
N LYS A 349 -6.43 -35.68 -15.85
CA LYS A 349 -6.50 -36.55 -14.66
C LYS A 349 -7.82 -36.44 -13.89
N GLY A 350 -8.62 -35.41 -14.15
CA GLY A 350 -9.83 -35.07 -13.38
C GLY A 350 -9.53 -34.43 -12.01
N PHE A 351 -10.46 -33.62 -11.49
CA PHE A 351 -10.27 -32.77 -10.31
C PHE A 351 -9.79 -33.52 -9.04
N GLU A 352 -10.32 -34.71 -8.74
CA GLU A 352 -9.94 -35.47 -7.54
C GLU A 352 -8.46 -35.93 -7.54
N LYS A 353 -7.90 -36.30 -8.70
CA LYS A 353 -6.47 -36.66 -8.85
C LYS A 353 -5.57 -35.43 -9.08
N SER A 354 -6.19 -34.31 -9.44
CA SER A 354 -5.55 -33.01 -9.64
C SER A 354 -5.10 -32.38 -8.32
N LEU A 355 -5.86 -32.57 -7.24
CA LEU A 355 -5.47 -32.18 -5.88
C LEU A 355 -4.09 -32.73 -5.48
N GLN A 356 -3.74 -33.95 -5.89
CA GLN A 356 -2.40 -34.53 -5.68
C GLN A 356 -1.33 -33.94 -6.60
N SER A 357 -1.71 -33.44 -7.77
CA SER A 357 -0.78 -32.82 -8.73
C SER A 357 -0.52 -31.34 -8.41
N ILE A 358 -1.46 -30.67 -7.72
CA ILE A 358 -1.26 -29.35 -7.12
C ILE A 358 -0.74 -29.43 -5.68
N ALA A 359 -0.75 -30.63 -5.06
CA ALA A 359 -0.20 -30.88 -3.74
C ALA A 359 1.23 -30.35 -3.55
N PRO A 360 2.11 -30.31 -4.56
CA PRO A 360 3.41 -29.65 -4.42
C PRO A 360 3.34 -28.11 -4.32
N PHE A 361 2.34 -27.45 -4.92
CA PHE A 361 2.13 -25.98 -4.79
C PHE A 361 1.71 -25.60 -3.38
N ILE A 362 1.01 -26.51 -2.69
CA ILE A 362 0.49 -26.35 -1.33
C ILE A 362 1.26 -27.18 -0.29
N GLY A 363 2.20 -28.02 -0.72
CA GLY A 363 2.88 -29.04 0.06
C GLY A 363 3.84 -28.54 1.15
N PRO A 364 4.40 -27.33 1.09
CA PRO A 364 5.05 -26.69 2.23
C PRO A 364 4.08 -26.42 3.40
N TYR A 365 2.77 -26.36 3.13
CA TYR A 365 1.71 -26.25 4.12
C TYR A 365 1.17 -27.65 4.37
N ASP A 366 1.35 -28.22 5.55
CA ASP A 366 0.87 -29.58 5.84
C ASP A 366 -0.67 -29.65 5.75
N LEU A 367 -1.18 -30.13 4.60
CA LEU A 367 -2.61 -30.32 4.33
C LEU A 367 -3.06 -31.76 4.48
N SER A 368 -2.23 -32.62 5.08
CA SER A 368 -2.59 -34.03 5.32
C SER A 368 -3.90 -34.15 6.11
N PHE A 369 -4.29 -33.12 6.85
CA PHE A 369 -5.58 -33.04 7.53
C PHE A 369 -6.79 -33.01 6.57
N LEU A 370 -6.69 -32.44 5.36
CA LEU A 370 -7.78 -32.44 4.37
C LEU A 370 -8.10 -33.84 3.83
N GLN A 371 -7.13 -34.76 3.93
CA GLN A 371 -7.28 -36.16 3.54
C GLN A 371 -7.94 -37.00 4.66
N LEU A 372 -8.17 -36.43 5.85
CA LEU A 372 -8.79 -37.16 6.95
C LEU A 372 -10.23 -37.53 6.57
N PRO A 373 -10.64 -38.81 6.72
CA PRO A 373 -11.98 -39.27 6.37
C PRO A 373 -13.10 -38.45 7.01
N ARG A 374 -12.85 -37.90 8.20
CA ARG A 374 -13.78 -36.99 8.90
C ARG A 374 -13.90 -35.62 8.23
N ILE A 375 -12.83 -35.05 7.67
CA ILE A 375 -12.87 -33.77 6.94
C ILE A 375 -13.64 -33.94 5.64
N ARG A 376 -13.46 -35.07 4.93
CA ARG A 376 -14.25 -35.41 3.73
C ARG A 376 -15.74 -35.56 4.04
N GLN A 377 -16.07 -36.29 5.10
CA GLN A 377 -17.45 -36.45 5.57
C GLN A 377 -18.08 -35.12 6.02
N ILE A 378 -17.26 -34.19 6.55
CA ILE A 378 -17.68 -32.84 6.92
C ILE A 378 -17.95 -31.99 5.67
N LEU A 379 -17.09 -32.02 4.64
CA LEU A 379 -17.33 -31.30 3.38
C LEU A 379 -18.62 -31.77 2.67
N ASP A 380 -18.91 -33.07 2.74
CA ASP A 380 -20.14 -33.65 2.19
C ASP A 380 -21.40 -33.24 2.99
N ILE A 381 -21.31 -33.10 4.33
CA ILE A 381 -22.42 -32.68 5.20
C ILE A 381 -22.83 -31.21 4.95
N TYR A 382 -21.90 -30.35 4.55
CA TYR A 382 -22.16 -28.93 4.26
C TYR A 382 -22.60 -28.66 2.82
N GLY A 383 -22.78 -29.68 1.98
CA GLY A 383 -23.24 -29.48 0.61
C GLY A 383 -22.26 -28.64 -0.22
N PHE A 384 -20.96 -28.77 0.03
CA PHE A 384 -19.93 -28.21 -0.85
C PHE A 384 -20.18 -28.77 -2.26
N ASP A 385 -20.84 -27.98 -3.11
CA ASP A 385 -21.10 -28.41 -4.47
C ASP A 385 -19.75 -28.53 -5.17
N SER A 386 -19.35 -29.77 -5.43
CA SER A 386 -18.19 -30.08 -6.24
C SER A 386 -18.20 -29.33 -7.57
N LYS A 387 -19.35 -28.85 -8.08
CA LYS A 387 -19.41 -27.94 -9.24
C LYS A 387 -18.84 -26.54 -8.99
N ASN A 388 -18.92 -25.97 -7.79
CA ASN A 388 -18.27 -24.68 -7.49
C ASN A 388 -16.75 -24.83 -7.41
N LEU A 389 -16.27 -25.93 -6.83
CA LEU A 389 -14.85 -26.30 -6.89
C LEU A 389 -14.43 -26.70 -8.31
N THR A 390 -15.31 -27.35 -9.08
CA THR A 390 -15.05 -27.68 -10.48
C THR A 390 -15.01 -26.41 -11.32
N MET A 391 -15.87 -25.41 -11.08
CA MET A 391 -15.88 -24.12 -11.77
C MET A 391 -14.68 -23.23 -11.39
N GLN A 392 -14.29 -23.19 -10.10
CA GLN A 392 -13.04 -22.54 -9.70
C GLN A 392 -11.83 -23.31 -10.21
N SER A 393 -11.90 -24.64 -10.23
CA SER A 393 -10.88 -25.45 -10.87
C SER A 393 -10.86 -25.22 -12.35
N ASP A 394 -11.98 -25.10 -13.06
CA ASP A 394 -12.04 -24.87 -14.51
C ASP A 394 -11.41 -23.53 -14.85
N ARG A 395 -11.51 -22.50 -13.98
CA ARG A 395 -10.77 -21.23 -14.12
C ARG A 395 -9.26 -21.37 -13.90
N ILE A 396 -8.85 -22.13 -12.90
CA ILE A 396 -7.43 -22.46 -12.63
C ILE A 396 -6.87 -23.39 -13.74
N LEU A 397 -7.70 -24.30 -14.25
CA LEU A 397 -7.49 -25.32 -15.28
C LEU A 397 -7.73 -24.77 -16.69
N ASP A 398 -8.19 -23.54 -16.84
CA ASP A 398 -8.09 -22.77 -18.08
C ASP A 398 -6.74 -22.03 -18.13
N GLY A 399 -5.91 -22.17 -17.09
CA GLY A 399 -4.54 -21.68 -17.00
C GLY A 399 -4.41 -20.16 -16.91
N ARG A 400 -5.52 -19.43 -17.04
CA ARG A 400 -5.55 -17.98 -16.98
C ARG A 400 -5.18 -17.47 -15.60
N GLU A 401 -5.87 -17.90 -14.55
CA GLU A 401 -5.59 -17.43 -13.19
C GLU A 401 -4.21 -17.86 -12.69
N LEU A 402 -3.77 -19.08 -13.04
CA LEU A 402 -2.45 -19.55 -12.69
C LEU A 402 -1.36 -18.71 -13.36
N ARG A 403 -1.53 -18.36 -14.64
CA ARG A 403 -0.63 -17.45 -15.36
C ARG A 403 -0.64 -16.07 -14.71
N GLU A 404 -1.80 -15.54 -14.40
CA GLU A 404 -1.93 -14.23 -13.78
C GLU A 404 -1.26 -14.20 -12.39
N ILE A 405 -1.39 -15.26 -11.58
CA ILE A 405 -0.68 -15.37 -10.30
C ILE A 405 0.84 -15.41 -10.50
N LEU A 406 1.32 -16.16 -11.50
CA LEU A 406 2.74 -16.25 -11.83
C LEU A 406 3.31 -14.89 -12.26
N ASP A 407 2.60 -14.22 -13.16
CA ASP A 407 2.93 -12.89 -13.66
C ASP A 407 2.98 -11.89 -12.49
N GLY A 408 2.01 -11.97 -11.58
CA GLY A 408 1.99 -11.17 -10.36
C GLY A 408 3.18 -11.44 -9.44
N ALA A 409 3.52 -12.70 -9.21
CA ALA A 409 4.63 -13.10 -8.39
C ALA A 409 5.98 -12.67 -9.01
N ASP A 410 6.16 -12.82 -10.31
CA ASP A 410 7.36 -12.34 -11.01
C ASP A 410 7.52 -10.82 -10.86
N ASP A 411 6.44 -10.06 -11.01
CA ASP A 411 6.46 -8.62 -10.85
C ASP A 411 6.75 -8.14 -9.43
N LEU A 412 6.39 -8.95 -8.43
CA LEU A 412 6.67 -8.69 -7.02
C LEU A 412 7.99 -9.32 -6.56
N HIS A 413 8.70 -10.01 -7.45
CA HIS A 413 9.99 -10.61 -7.16
C HIS A 413 11.05 -9.53 -6.87
N PRO A 414 11.90 -9.68 -5.85
CA PRO A 414 12.93 -8.68 -5.51
C PRO A 414 13.85 -8.32 -6.67
N LEU A 415 14.28 -9.31 -7.48
CA LEU A 415 15.08 -9.07 -8.69
C LEU A 415 14.35 -8.15 -9.68
N THR A 416 13.11 -8.47 -10.03
CA THR A 416 12.29 -7.73 -11.00
C THR A 416 12.01 -6.31 -10.51
N ARG A 417 11.63 -6.14 -9.24
CA ARG A 417 11.44 -4.82 -8.63
C ARG A 417 12.72 -3.99 -8.56
N SER A 418 13.85 -4.61 -8.23
CA SER A 418 15.15 -3.93 -8.19
C SER A 418 15.59 -3.48 -9.58
N ARG A 419 15.44 -4.32 -10.61
CA ARG A 419 15.66 -3.94 -12.02
C ARG A 419 14.81 -2.72 -12.37
N TRP A 420 13.51 -2.78 -12.09
CA TRP A 420 12.58 -1.69 -12.38
C TRP A 420 12.99 -0.40 -11.69
N ASN A 421 13.31 -0.46 -10.39
CA ASN A 421 13.72 0.71 -9.61
C ASN A 421 15.00 1.33 -10.20
N ILE A 422 16.05 0.54 -10.48
CA ILE A 422 17.28 1.09 -11.06
C ILE A 422 17.03 1.72 -12.43
N GLN A 423 16.17 1.10 -13.25
CA GLN A 423 15.91 1.57 -14.60
C GLN A 423 15.08 2.87 -14.63
N TYR A 424 14.09 3.00 -13.74
CA TYR A 424 13.05 4.04 -13.87
C TYR A 424 12.96 5.00 -12.69
N LEU A 425 13.53 4.68 -11.53
CA LEU A 425 13.54 5.60 -10.39
C LEU A 425 14.61 6.67 -10.60
N ASN A 426 14.24 7.72 -11.33
CA ASN A 426 15.09 8.85 -11.67
C ASN A 426 14.32 10.18 -11.51
N ASN A 427 14.97 11.31 -11.84
CA ASN A 427 14.35 12.64 -11.76
C ASN A 427 13.20 12.88 -12.76
N GLU A 428 12.97 11.98 -13.72
CA GLU A 428 11.91 12.12 -14.72
C GLU A 428 10.61 11.38 -14.32
N LEU A 429 10.70 10.42 -13.39
CA LEU A 429 9.53 9.68 -12.91
C LEU A 429 8.59 10.56 -12.10
N PHE A 430 9.14 11.49 -11.32
CA PHE A 430 8.38 12.40 -10.47
C PHE A 430 8.57 13.84 -10.94
N MET A 431 7.49 14.60 -11.00
CA MET A 431 7.59 16.02 -11.33
C MET A 431 8.25 16.78 -10.16
N PRO A 432 9.00 17.85 -10.41
CA PRO A 432 9.49 18.71 -9.34
C PRO A 432 8.35 19.16 -8.43
N GLY A 433 8.55 19.01 -7.11
CA GLY A 433 7.54 19.32 -6.10
C GLY A 433 6.56 18.17 -5.78
N THR A 434 6.65 17.03 -6.48
CA THR A 434 5.93 15.82 -6.06
C THR A 434 6.53 15.28 -4.75
N PHE A 435 5.67 14.99 -3.78
CA PHE A 435 6.07 14.32 -2.54
C PHE A 435 5.80 12.82 -2.58
N VAL A 436 6.57 12.07 -1.79
CA VAL A 436 6.31 10.67 -1.48
C VAL A 436 6.34 10.50 0.03
N PHE A 437 5.23 10.02 0.58
CA PHE A 437 5.10 9.66 1.98
C PHE A 437 5.10 8.14 2.12
N ASN A 438 6.01 7.62 2.93
CA ASN A 438 6.18 6.18 3.10
C ASN A 438 5.72 5.73 4.49
N LEU A 439 4.75 4.82 4.53
CA LEU A 439 4.21 4.21 5.74
C LEU A 439 4.40 2.70 5.69
N SER A 440 4.86 2.13 6.79
CA SER A 440 5.09 0.70 6.89
C SER A 440 4.31 0.07 8.04
N ALA A 441 3.65 -1.05 7.76
CA ALA A 441 3.01 -1.84 8.79
C ALA A 441 4.04 -2.68 9.53
N ILE A 442 3.91 -2.78 10.85
CA ILE A 442 4.64 -3.73 11.67
C ILE A 442 3.61 -4.64 12.33
N THR A 443 3.66 -5.92 11.99
CA THR A 443 2.75 -6.89 12.57
C THR A 443 3.25 -7.38 13.91
N ASP A 444 2.40 -7.24 14.92
CA ASP A 444 2.58 -7.93 16.19
C ASP A 444 2.03 -9.36 16.08
N ILE A 445 2.93 -10.33 15.96
CA ILE A 445 2.57 -11.75 15.89
C ILE A 445 1.85 -12.29 17.12
N SER A 446 1.98 -11.64 18.28
CA SER A 446 1.22 -12.04 19.46
C SER A 446 -0.28 -11.87 19.21
N GLN A 447 -0.68 -10.96 18.31
CA GLN A 447 -2.07 -10.80 17.88
C GLN A 447 -2.57 -11.99 17.05
N PHE A 448 -1.70 -12.78 16.43
CA PHE A 448 -2.10 -14.03 15.75
C PHE A 448 -2.39 -15.17 16.72
N ALA A 449 -1.70 -15.19 17.85
CA ALA A 449 -1.81 -16.25 18.85
C ALA A 449 -2.76 -15.91 20.02
N GLY A 450 -3.16 -14.64 20.16
CA GLY A 450 -4.03 -14.20 21.25
C GLY A 450 -5.40 -14.88 21.22
N ARG A 451 -5.73 -15.63 22.29
CA ARG A 451 -7.13 -15.91 22.64
C ARG A 451 -7.77 -14.58 23.00
N THR A 452 -8.59 -14.01 22.13
CA THR A 452 -9.48 -12.91 22.52
C THR A 452 -10.36 -13.41 23.67
N ALA A 453 -10.20 -12.81 24.85
CA ALA A 453 -10.96 -13.18 26.03
C ALA A 453 -12.45 -12.94 25.76
N PHE A 454 -13.26 -13.98 25.97
CA PHE A 454 -14.71 -13.91 25.86
C PHE A 454 -15.27 -12.97 26.93
N SER A 455 -15.60 -11.74 26.55
CA SER A 455 -16.49 -10.89 27.33
C SER A 455 -17.90 -11.01 26.74
N ASN A 456 -18.87 -11.41 27.57
CA ASN A 456 -20.29 -11.61 27.23
C ASN A 456 -21.05 -10.32 26.84
N LYS A 457 -20.34 -9.23 26.50
CA LYS A 457 -20.95 -8.00 26.00
C LYS A 457 -20.61 -7.87 24.53
N LYS A 458 -21.62 -8.01 23.67
CA LYS A 458 -21.85 -7.49 22.28
C LYS A 458 -20.72 -6.70 21.56
N VAL A 459 -19.47 -7.09 21.73
CA VAL A 459 -18.31 -6.56 21.02
C VAL A 459 -17.77 -7.77 20.27
N ARG A 460 -17.89 -7.72 18.95
CA ARG A 460 -17.45 -8.76 18.02
C ARG A 460 -15.92 -8.75 17.96
N ASP A 461 -15.28 -9.26 19.02
CA ASP A 461 -13.85 -9.51 19.05
C ASP A 461 -13.57 -10.86 18.37
N SER A 462 -13.30 -10.82 17.07
CA SER A 462 -12.94 -12.01 16.30
C SER A 462 -11.69 -11.75 15.47
N ASN A 463 -10.53 -12.15 16.00
CA ASN A 463 -9.33 -12.37 15.18
C ASN A 463 -9.60 -13.58 14.28
N LEU A 464 -9.90 -13.33 13.01
CA LEU A 464 -10.37 -14.32 12.04
C LEU A 464 -9.26 -14.93 11.17
N MET A 465 -7.99 -14.64 11.46
CA MET A 465 -6.84 -15.29 10.80
C MET A 465 -6.54 -16.67 11.39
N THR A 466 -6.95 -16.92 12.63
CA THR A 466 -6.69 -18.20 13.32
C THR A 466 -7.98 -19.02 13.30
N PRO A 467 -7.98 -20.28 12.81
CA PRO A 467 -9.13 -21.14 12.89
C PRO A 467 -9.63 -21.20 14.34
N ARG A 468 -10.83 -20.70 14.60
CA ARG A 468 -11.42 -20.75 15.94
C ARG A 468 -11.60 -22.20 16.32
N LEU A 469 -11.33 -22.56 17.57
CA LEU A 469 -11.76 -23.84 18.11
C LEU A 469 -13.05 -23.62 18.91
N ASN A 470 -14.07 -24.44 18.67
CA ASN A 470 -15.29 -24.46 19.48
C ASN A 470 -14.99 -25.01 20.88
N ASP A 471 -15.99 -25.03 21.76
CA ASP A 471 -15.85 -25.52 23.15
C ASP A 471 -15.39 -26.99 23.24
N GLU A 472 -15.43 -27.72 22.13
CA GLU A 472 -14.99 -29.12 21.99
C GLU A 472 -13.54 -29.23 21.45
N GLY A 473 -12.85 -28.11 21.23
CA GLY A 473 -11.50 -28.09 20.68
C GLY A 473 -11.42 -28.38 19.17
N LYS A 474 -12.52 -28.27 18.43
CA LYS A 474 -12.59 -28.48 16.96
C LYS A 474 -12.69 -27.16 16.22
N ILE A 475 -12.21 -27.09 14.98
CA ILE A 475 -12.34 -25.88 14.14
C ILE A 475 -13.82 -25.47 14.00
N ASP A 476 -14.15 -24.24 14.39
CA ASP A 476 -15.45 -23.58 14.22
C ASP A 476 -15.55 -23.03 12.80
N TRP A 477 -16.03 -23.88 11.90
CA TRP A 477 -16.14 -23.60 10.47
C TRP A 477 -17.10 -22.46 10.13
N LYS A 478 -18.06 -22.12 11.01
CA LYS A 478 -18.94 -20.94 10.82
C LYS A 478 -18.18 -19.62 10.86
N SER A 479 -17.02 -19.64 11.50
CA SER A 479 -16.10 -18.49 11.59
C SER A 479 -14.90 -18.63 10.65
N PHE A 480 -14.85 -19.65 9.78
CA PHE A 480 -13.69 -19.92 8.93
C PHE A 480 -13.81 -19.20 7.57
N SER A 481 -12.74 -18.54 7.14
CA SER A 481 -12.59 -17.96 5.80
C SER A 481 -11.41 -18.61 5.11
N LEU A 482 -11.64 -19.13 3.90
CA LEU A 482 -10.59 -19.72 3.06
C LEU A 482 -9.48 -18.71 2.76
N ASP A 483 -9.85 -17.43 2.64
CA ASP A 483 -8.93 -16.32 2.40
C ASP A 483 -8.14 -16.02 3.66
N SER A 484 -8.79 -15.89 4.82
CA SER A 484 -8.07 -15.78 6.08
C SER A 484 -7.08 -16.92 6.27
N TRP A 485 -7.41 -18.14 5.82
CA TRP A 485 -6.52 -19.29 5.89
C TRP A 485 -5.37 -19.24 4.89
N PHE A 486 -5.63 -18.95 3.61
CA PHE A 486 -4.58 -18.74 2.59
C PHE A 486 -3.64 -17.62 3.01
N LEU A 487 -4.22 -16.49 3.45
CA LEU A 487 -3.50 -15.33 3.94
C LEU A 487 -2.70 -15.68 5.19
N TYR A 488 -3.27 -16.40 6.14
CA TYR A 488 -2.56 -16.85 7.34
C TYR A 488 -1.37 -17.75 6.97
N LEU A 489 -1.55 -18.70 6.04
CA LEU A 489 -0.49 -19.59 5.60
C LEU A 489 0.62 -18.84 4.84
N SER A 490 0.28 -17.96 3.90
CA SER A 490 1.27 -17.13 3.20
C SER A 490 2.01 -16.20 4.18
N SER A 491 1.31 -15.69 5.19
CA SER A 491 1.88 -14.82 6.21
C SER A 491 2.80 -15.57 7.17
N LEU A 492 2.46 -16.81 7.55
CA LEU A 492 3.29 -17.65 8.42
C LEU A 492 4.59 -18.05 7.73
N GLY A 493 4.52 -18.40 6.43
CA GLY A 493 5.70 -18.71 5.63
C GLY A 493 6.68 -17.54 5.64
N GLY A 494 6.19 -16.35 5.28
CA GLY A 494 7.05 -15.18 5.24
C GLY A 494 7.52 -14.69 6.61
N PHE A 495 6.69 -14.85 7.64
CA PHE A 495 7.08 -14.55 9.01
C PHE A 495 8.22 -15.45 9.51
N LYS A 496 8.19 -16.76 9.18
CA LYS A 496 9.26 -17.70 9.56
C LYS A 496 10.61 -17.33 8.97
N THR A 497 10.62 -16.73 7.78
CA THR A 497 11.84 -16.32 7.07
C THR A 497 12.29 -14.91 7.41
N ALA A 498 11.41 -14.08 7.98
CA ALA A 498 11.71 -12.71 8.34
C ALA A 498 12.48 -12.61 9.68
N PRO A 499 13.72 -12.10 9.67
CA PRO A 499 14.47 -11.91 10.91
C PRO A 499 13.73 -10.94 11.86
N GLY A 500 13.54 -11.36 13.11
CA GLY A 500 12.90 -10.55 14.15
C GLY A 500 11.46 -10.13 13.93
N GLY A 501 10.77 -10.73 12.96
CA GLY A 501 9.41 -10.32 12.62
C GLY A 501 9.34 -8.92 12.01
N LEU A 502 10.40 -8.48 11.33
CA LEU A 502 10.40 -7.30 10.46
C LEU A 502 9.62 -7.56 9.18
N TYR A 503 8.36 -7.93 9.35
CA TYR A 503 7.49 -8.42 8.31
C TYR A 503 6.05 -8.08 8.66
N ASP A 504 5.33 -7.57 7.67
CA ASP A 504 4.00 -7.00 7.90
C ASP A 504 2.86 -7.96 7.56
N THR A 505 3.18 -9.24 7.37
CA THR A 505 2.39 -10.38 6.81
C THR A 505 2.55 -10.67 5.33
N GLN A 506 2.97 -9.72 4.50
CA GLN A 506 3.19 -9.97 3.06
C GLN A 506 4.50 -9.42 2.51
N VAL A 507 5.09 -8.45 3.20
CA VAL A 507 6.27 -7.72 2.74
C VAL A 507 7.27 -7.59 3.87
N ASP A 508 8.55 -7.83 3.58
CA ASP A 508 9.63 -7.48 4.49
C ASP A 508 9.63 -5.98 4.73
N LEU A 509 9.82 -5.57 5.98
CA LEU A 509 9.81 -4.17 6.33
C LEU A 509 10.83 -3.39 5.48
N GLN A 510 12.04 -3.95 5.28
CA GLN A 510 13.10 -3.40 4.41
C GLN A 510 12.67 -3.15 2.95
N HIS A 511 11.65 -3.84 2.43
CA HIS A 511 11.20 -3.68 1.05
C HIS A 511 10.03 -2.69 0.89
N THR A 512 9.55 -2.12 1.99
CA THR A 512 8.35 -1.25 1.98
C THR A 512 8.62 0.22 1.65
N LYS A 513 9.87 0.65 1.71
CA LYS A 513 10.29 2.03 1.45
C LYS A 513 10.93 2.17 0.08
N LEU A 514 10.86 3.38 -0.49
CA LEU A 514 11.65 3.72 -1.67
C LEU A 514 13.16 3.53 -1.39
N PRO A 515 13.95 3.04 -2.35
CA PRO A 515 15.40 2.86 -2.23
C PRO A 515 16.18 4.11 -1.76
N LEU A 516 15.60 5.30 -1.95
CA LEU A 516 16.15 6.57 -1.50
C LEU A 516 16.18 6.76 0.03
N LEU A 517 15.31 6.07 0.76
CA LEU A 517 15.29 6.07 2.24
C LEU A 517 16.02 4.87 2.84
N ASP A 518 16.51 3.97 1.98
CA ASP A 518 17.06 2.69 2.37
C ASP A 518 18.58 2.68 2.16
N THR A 519 19.32 2.63 3.26
CA THR A 519 20.79 2.63 3.24
C THR A 519 21.36 1.21 3.22
N THR A 520 20.51 0.18 3.21
CA THR A 520 21.01 -1.19 3.09
C THR A 520 21.44 -1.45 1.63
N PRO A 521 22.46 -2.29 1.39
CA PRO A 521 22.87 -2.66 0.04
C PRO A 521 21.87 -3.60 -0.62
N PHE A 522 21.87 -3.70 -1.95
CA PHE A 522 21.00 -4.66 -2.65
C PHE A 522 21.21 -6.12 -2.23
N SER A 523 22.41 -6.48 -1.75
CA SER A 523 22.70 -7.81 -1.19
C SER A 523 21.89 -8.15 0.07
N ALA A 524 21.29 -7.16 0.74
CA ALA A 524 20.37 -7.40 1.86
C ALA A 524 19.02 -8.00 1.40
N SER A 525 18.66 -7.82 0.12
CA SER A 525 17.42 -8.37 -0.45
C SER A 525 17.66 -9.38 -1.56
N LEU A 526 18.79 -9.32 -2.26
CA LEU A 526 19.12 -10.13 -3.43
C LEU A 526 20.24 -11.13 -3.16
N THR A 527 20.12 -12.31 -3.76
CA THR A 527 21.18 -13.32 -3.76
C THR A 527 22.35 -12.89 -4.65
N PRO A 528 23.56 -13.45 -4.45
CA PRO A 528 24.69 -13.16 -5.35
C PRO A 528 24.42 -13.44 -6.83
N ALA A 529 23.62 -14.47 -7.13
CA ALA A 529 23.22 -14.81 -8.49
C ALA A 529 22.28 -13.76 -9.09
N GLU A 530 21.26 -13.32 -8.35
CA GLU A 530 20.35 -12.24 -8.77
C GLU A 530 21.11 -10.92 -8.99
N MET A 531 22.06 -10.59 -8.10
CA MET A 531 22.93 -9.42 -8.24
C MET A 531 23.78 -9.46 -9.51
N LYS A 532 24.33 -10.64 -9.82
CA LYS A 532 25.08 -10.85 -11.06
C LYS A 532 24.21 -10.64 -12.30
N VAL A 533 22.96 -11.14 -12.28
CA VAL A 533 22.00 -10.93 -13.37
C VAL A 533 21.73 -9.43 -13.61
N LEU A 534 21.58 -8.62 -12.55
CA LEU A 534 21.41 -7.17 -12.70
C LEU A 534 22.67 -6.48 -13.21
N TRP A 535 23.84 -6.88 -12.74
CA TRP A 535 25.12 -6.31 -13.15
C TRP A 535 25.44 -6.56 -14.62
N GLU A 536 25.03 -7.73 -15.14
CA GLU A 536 25.23 -8.14 -16.53
C GLU A 536 24.11 -7.62 -17.46
N ASP A 537 23.05 -7.01 -16.92
CA ASP A 537 21.94 -6.47 -17.72
C ASP A 537 22.39 -5.18 -18.44
N PRO A 538 22.37 -5.16 -19.80
CA PRO A 538 22.87 -4.03 -20.58
C PRO A 538 22.07 -2.74 -20.40
N ASN A 539 20.85 -2.80 -19.86
CA ASN A 539 20.04 -1.62 -19.56
C ASN A 539 20.33 -1.06 -18.16
N ILE A 540 20.94 -1.86 -17.28
CA ILE A 540 21.19 -1.53 -15.88
C ILE A 540 22.63 -1.10 -15.66
N GLN A 541 23.59 -1.83 -16.25
CA GLN A 541 25.01 -1.57 -16.06
C GLN A 541 25.42 -0.11 -16.34
N PRO A 542 24.96 0.55 -17.42
CA PRO A 542 25.31 1.95 -17.66
C PRO A 542 24.79 2.91 -16.58
N ILE A 543 23.63 2.60 -15.98
CA ILE A 543 23.04 3.41 -14.90
C ILE A 543 23.88 3.25 -13.63
N LEU A 544 24.26 2.02 -13.28
CA LEU A 544 25.13 1.73 -12.14
C LEU A 544 26.50 2.40 -12.29
N GLN A 545 27.11 2.33 -13.48
CA GLN A 545 28.38 2.99 -13.78
C GLN A 545 28.28 4.51 -13.65
N LYS A 546 27.18 5.11 -14.12
CA LYS A 546 26.91 6.55 -13.94
C LYS A 546 26.76 6.93 -12.46
N ALA A 547 26.25 6.02 -11.63
CA ALA A 547 26.19 6.17 -10.18
C ALA A 547 27.53 5.88 -9.47
N GLY A 548 28.62 5.64 -10.21
CA GLY A 548 29.95 5.38 -9.65
C GLY A 548 30.20 3.94 -9.23
N VAL A 549 29.31 3.01 -9.58
CA VAL A 549 29.46 1.57 -9.31
C VAL A 549 30.18 0.89 -10.47
N SER A 550 31.44 0.51 -10.23
CA SER A 550 32.38 0.06 -11.27
C SER A 550 32.61 -1.45 -11.33
N SER A 551 32.17 -2.19 -10.31
CA SER A 551 32.29 -3.65 -10.23
C SER A 551 31.10 -4.30 -9.55
N LEU A 552 30.93 -5.61 -9.77
CA LEU A 552 29.92 -6.42 -9.08
C LEU A 552 30.14 -6.44 -7.55
N GLU A 553 31.38 -6.49 -7.10
CA GLU A 553 31.72 -6.44 -5.66
C GLU A 553 31.27 -5.11 -5.05
N GLN A 554 31.56 -4.00 -5.71
CA GLN A 554 31.09 -2.69 -5.29
C GLN A 554 29.56 -2.65 -5.27
N PHE A 555 28.89 -3.14 -6.34
CA PHE A 555 27.43 -3.19 -6.41
C PHE A 555 26.80 -3.99 -5.25
N MET A 556 27.46 -5.06 -4.80
CA MET A 556 26.99 -5.87 -3.68
C MET A 556 27.05 -5.15 -2.33
N THR A 557 27.91 -4.16 -2.17
CA THR A 557 28.12 -3.46 -0.89
C THR A 557 27.62 -2.02 -0.89
N THR A 558 27.41 -1.41 -2.06
CA THR A 558 26.93 -0.03 -2.16
C THR A 558 25.50 0.08 -1.63
N PRO A 559 25.25 1.00 -0.67
CA PRO A 559 23.90 1.34 -0.22
C PRO A 559 22.96 1.68 -1.38
N ARG A 560 21.72 1.24 -1.31
CA ARG A 560 20.72 1.57 -2.34
C ARG A 560 20.56 3.07 -2.49
N SER A 561 20.47 3.82 -1.39
CA SER A 561 20.36 5.28 -1.40
C SER A 561 21.50 5.98 -2.17
N GLU A 562 22.72 5.44 -2.14
CA GLU A 562 23.86 5.98 -2.90
C GLU A 562 23.71 5.79 -4.41
N ILE A 563 23.17 4.65 -4.85
CA ILE A 563 22.88 4.39 -6.27
C ILE A 563 21.84 5.39 -6.79
N PHE A 564 20.92 5.84 -5.93
CA PHE A 564 19.87 6.80 -6.27
C PHE A 564 20.16 8.24 -5.81
N ALA A 565 21.38 8.56 -5.34
CA ALA A 565 21.71 9.87 -4.76
C ALA A 565 21.50 11.06 -5.72
N GLY A 566 21.43 10.80 -7.03
CA GLY A 566 21.11 11.81 -8.04
C GLY A 566 19.63 12.21 -8.13
N VAL A 567 18.71 11.53 -7.41
CA VAL A 567 17.27 11.80 -7.48
C VAL A 567 16.86 12.87 -6.46
N ASN A 568 16.95 14.14 -6.87
CA ASN A 568 16.73 15.31 -5.99
C ASN A 568 15.37 16.00 -6.21
N ALA A 569 14.65 15.63 -7.28
CA ALA A 569 13.39 16.27 -7.64
C ALA A 569 12.23 15.95 -6.67
N ILE A 570 12.38 14.93 -5.82
CA ILE A 570 11.31 14.41 -4.97
C ILE A 570 11.44 14.84 -3.52
N GLY A 571 10.32 15.19 -2.89
CA GLY A 571 10.24 15.25 -1.43
C GLY A 571 9.90 13.86 -0.89
N ASN A 572 10.89 13.06 -0.52
CA ASN A 572 10.68 11.68 -0.08
C ASN A 572 10.82 11.58 1.44
N TYR A 573 9.70 11.36 2.12
CA TYR A 573 9.65 11.40 3.58
C TYR A 573 9.16 10.07 4.15
N ASP A 574 9.84 9.66 5.21
CA ASP A 574 9.39 8.57 6.05
C ASP A 574 8.36 9.10 7.06
N LEU A 575 7.13 8.59 6.99
CA LEU A 575 6.12 8.84 8.02
C LEU A 575 6.19 7.80 9.15
N GLY A 576 7.12 6.84 9.04
CA GLY A 576 7.41 5.85 10.06
C GLY A 576 6.65 4.55 9.90
N GLU A 577 6.43 3.92 11.04
CA GLU A 577 5.83 2.63 11.19
C GLU A 577 4.61 2.69 12.12
N PHE A 578 3.68 1.78 11.91
CA PHE A 578 2.50 1.64 12.77
C PHE A 578 2.24 0.17 13.05
N LYS A 579 1.58 -0.12 14.17
CA LYS A 579 1.21 -1.49 14.51
C LYS A 579 -0.08 -1.86 13.82
N GLY A 580 0.02 -2.90 13.02
CA GLY A 580 -1.06 -3.43 12.22
C GLY A 580 -0.53 -4.55 11.35
N HIS A 581 -1.41 -5.15 10.57
CA HIS A 581 -1.01 -6.08 9.54
C HIS A 581 -1.33 -5.46 8.18
N HIS A 582 -0.76 -6.06 7.13
CA HIS A 582 -0.98 -5.67 5.75
C HIS A 582 -2.49 -5.40 5.49
N TRP A 583 -3.35 -6.28 5.96
CA TRP A 583 -4.82 -6.21 5.79
C TRP A 583 -5.60 -5.26 6.70
N SER A 584 -4.96 -4.48 7.58
CA SER A 584 -5.67 -3.65 8.55
C SER A 584 -6.56 -2.56 7.91
N LEU A 585 -6.39 -2.30 6.62
CA LEU A 585 -7.14 -1.31 5.85
C LEU A 585 -8.52 -1.76 5.34
N PHE A 586 -8.93 -3.01 5.55
CA PHE A 586 -10.16 -3.57 4.99
C PHE A 586 -11.06 -4.23 6.03
N HIS A 587 -12.36 -4.31 5.72
CA HIS A 587 -13.36 -5.14 6.41
C HIS A 587 -13.40 -6.60 5.90
N GLN A 588 -12.25 -7.19 5.57
CA GLN A 588 -12.11 -8.49 4.86
C GLN A 588 -12.40 -8.45 3.36
N ALA A 589 -11.63 -9.29 2.64
CA ALA A 589 -11.67 -9.42 1.20
C ALA A 589 -12.85 -10.24 0.68
N PHE A 590 -13.24 -11.31 1.38
CA PHE A 590 -14.17 -12.30 0.87
C PHE A 590 -15.16 -12.75 1.95
N ARG A 591 -16.41 -12.90 1.54
CA ARG A 591 -17.49 -13.40 2.39
C ARG A 591 -17.40 -14.92 2.45
N ALA A 592 -17.54 -15.51 3.63
CA ALA A 592 -17.80 -16.94 3.72
C ALA A 592 -19.06 -17.30 2.90
N PRO A 593 -19.16 -18.51 2.35
CA PRO A 593 -20.38 -18.97 1.70
C PRO A 593 -21.62 -18.66 2.59
N PRO A 594 -22.75 -18.19 2.03
CA PRO A 594 -23.90 -17.74 2.82
C PRO A 594 -24.48 -18.78 3.79
N ASP A 595 -24.27 -20.06 3.48
CA ASP A 595 -24.57 -21.24 4.31
C ASP A 595 -23.65 -21.38 5.54
N VAL A 596 -22.48 -20.73 5.52
CA VAL A 596 -21.48 -20.71 6.60
C VAL A 596 -21.64 -19.47 7.48
N SER A 597 -21.63 -18.27 6.88
CA SER A 597 -21.82 -17.00 7.62
C SER A 597 -22.28 -15.88 6.70
N THR A 598 -23.07 -14.96 7.26
CA THR A 598 -23.46 -13.71 6.59
C THR A 598 -22.68 -12.49 7.10
N ASP A 599 -21.85 -12.69 8.12
CA ASP A 599 -21.02 -11.65 8.75
C ASP A 599 -19.67 -11.49 8.03
N TYR A 600 -19.17 -10.25 7.96
CA TYR A 600 -17.81 -9.94 7.51
C TYR A 600 -16.85 -9.85 8.70
N ALA A 601 -15.63 -10.37 8.55
CA ALA A 601 -14.56 -10.13 9.50
C ALA A 601 -14.15 -8.67 9.47
N VAL A 602 -14.17 -7.99 10.61
CA VAL A 602 -13.62 -6.63 10.70
C VAL A 602 -12.36 -6.69 11.53
N TRP A 603 -11.22 -6.34 10.91
CA TRP A 603 -9.99 -6.11 11.65
C TRP A 603 -10.12 -4.81 12.42
N GLU A 604 -9.86 -4.90 13.72
CA GLU A 604 -9.83 -3.73 14.59
C GLU A 604 -8.53 -2.96 14.32
N PHE A 605 -8.66 -1.90 13.53
CA PHE A 605 -7.61 -0.90 13.29
C PHE A 605 -8.32 0.45 13.17
N PRO A 606 -7.82 1.53 13.78
CA PRO A 606 -8.47 2.84 13.75
C PRO A 606 -8.25 3.51 12.38
N ARG A 607 -8.86 2.94 11.34
CA ARG A 607 -8.74 3.31 9.92
C ARG A 607 -9.05 4.79 9.67
N SER A 608 -10.14 5.28 10.26
CA SER A 608 -10.55 6.68 10.12
C SER A 608 -9.54 7.61 10.78
N ALA A 609 -9.10 7.33 12.01
CA ALA A 609 -8.05 8.10 12.68
C ALA A 609 -6.75 8.14 11.88
N PHE A 610 -6.32 7.00 11.33
CA PHE A 610 -5.12 6.90 10.51
C PHE A 610 -5.21 7.78 9.26
N LEU A 611 -6.31 7.71 8.51
CA LEU A 611 -6.44 8.50 7.29
C LEU A 611 -6.63 9.99 7.60
N ARG A 612 -7.32 10.37 8.69
CA ARG A 612 -7.39 11.78 9.13
C ARG A 612 -6.02 12.35 9.46
N ALA A 613 -5.19 11.60 10.20
CA ALA A 613 -3.80 11.98 10.49
C ALA A 613 -2.96 12.12 9.21
N THR A 614 -3.17 11.22 8.25
CA THR A 614 -2.53 11.29 6.92
C THR A 614 -2.93 12.57 6.19
N LEU A 615 -4.23 12.88 6.13
CA LEU A 615 -4.76 14.09 5.48
C LEU A 615 -4.28 15.38 6.14
N GLN A 616 -4.23 15.44 7.46
CA GLN A 616 -3.66 16.58 8.22
C GLN A 616 -2.18 16.77 7.90
N THR A 617 -1.41 15.67 7.85
CA THR A 617 0.02 15.69 7.50
C THR A 617 0.24 16.23 6.09
N MET A 618 -0.58 15.81 5.12
CA MET A 618 -0.54 16.31 3.75
C MET A 618 -0.91 17.78 3.64
N GLY A 619 -1.93 18.23 4.38
CA GLY A 619 -2.32 19.64 4.44
C GLY A 619 -1.16 20.51 4.93
N LEU A 620 -0.50 20.11 6.02
CA LEU A 620 0.69 20.80 6.53
C LEU A 620 1.84 20.82 5.53
N TYR A 621 2.13 19.66 4.92
CA TYR A 621 3.16 19.57 3.89
C TYR A 621 2.91 20.55 2.75
N ASN A 622 1.68 20.58 2.22
CA ASN A 622 1.35 21.46 1.13
C ASN A 622 1.53 22.93 1.52
N LEU A 623 1.07 23.35 2.71
CA LEU A 623 1.27 24.73 3.19
C LEU A 623 2.75 25.11 3.30
N ILE A 624 3.59 24.19 3.77
CA ILE A 624 5.04 24.40 3.90
C ILE A 624 5.70 24.53 2.52
N GLN A 625 5.29 23.71 1.54
CA GLN A 625 5.78 23.83 0.17
C GLN A 625 5.39 25.16 -0.47
N GLN A 626 4.15 25.63 -0.28
CA GLN A 626 3.69 26.88 -0.89
C GLN A 626 4.33 28.15 -0.30
N THR A 627 5.01 28.04 0.84
CA THR A 627 5.62 29.16 1.56
C THR A 627 7.14 29.16 1.52
N SER A 628 7.72 28.08 0.97
CA SER A 628 9.15 28.00 0.70
C SER A 628 9.44 28.76 -0.60
N PRO A 629 10.38 29.74 -0.62
CA PRO A 629 10.68 30.55 -1.78
C PRO A 629 11.21 29.76 -2.99
#